data_AF-A0A1W9RR28-F1
#
_entry.id   AF-A0A1W9RR28-F1
#
_cell.length_a   1.000
_cell.length_b   1.000
_cell.length_c   1.000
_cell.angle_alpha   90.00
_cell.angle_beta   90.00
_cell.angle_gamma   90.00
#
_symmetry.space_group_name_H-M   'P 1'
#
loop_
_entity.id
_entity.type
_entity.pdbx_description
1 polymer ?
#
loop_
_entity_poly.entity_id
_entity_poly.type
_entity_poly.pdbx_seq_one_letter_code
_entity_poly.pdbx_strand_id
1 'polypeptide(L)'
;LESCPECRKSYLEYENLFADLKSLEPVKCPDEVTQSVNEIVGIQQRKRAKTKFFSLFPFEFLVGFHPLRLAGVAVVAIFIGVILFSQFHKSTPELNEKYTQEDIERAADQVKLALVYVNAVTAQASEILEKQVIPEDVIKPMKSSLKQALQPLLDGGKS
;
A
#
# COMPACT_ATOMS: atom_id res chain seq x y z
N LEU A 1 -25.11 -4.19 -9.99
CA LEU A 1 -25.06 -5.67 -9.80
C LEU A 1 -26.33 -6.37 -10.27
N GLU A 2 -27.52 -5.74 -10.23
CA GLU A 2 -28.75 -6.37 -10.75
C GLU A 2 -28.81 -6.46 -12.28
N SER A 3 -28.13 -5.56 -12.99
CA SER A 3 -28.20 -5.49 -14.46
C SER A 3 -27.18 -6.37 -15.20
N CYS A 4 -26.31 -7.11 -14.50
CA CYS A 4 -25.36 -8.03 -15.13
C CYS A 4 -25.15 -9.29 -14.25
N PRO A 5 -25.70 -10.45 -14.65
CA PRO A 5 -25.63 -11.68 -13.87
C PRO A 5 -24.20 -12.24 -13.75
N GLU A 6 -23.35 -12.03 -14.76
CA GLU A 6 -21.93 -12.43 -14.75
C GLU A 6 -21.14 -11.65 -13.70
N CYS A 7 -21.38 -10.34 -13.56
CA CYS A 7 -20.74 -9.52 -12.54
C CYS A 7 -21.19 -9.90 -11.12
N ARG A 8 -22.41 -10.40 -10.96
CA ARG A 8 -22.91 -10.87 -9.67
C ARG A 8 -22.24 -12.18 -9.26
N LYS A 9 -22.01 -13.08 -10.21
CA LYS A 9 -21.31 -14.33 -9.96
C LYS A 9 -19.85 -14.08 -9.57
N SER A 10 -19.13 -13.24 -10.30
CA SER A 10 -17.74 -12.91 -9.96
C SER A 10 -17.60 -12.18 -8.62
N TYR A 11 -18.58 -11.34 -8.27
CA TYR A 11 -18.61 -10.67 -6.97
C TYR A 11 -18.81 -11.66 -5.81
N LEU A 12 -19.73 -12.62 -5.96
CA LEU A 12 -19.96 -13.66 -4.94
C LEU A 12 -18.77 -14.61 -4.79
N GLU A 13 -18.11 -14.96 -5.89
CA GLU A 13 -16.86 -15.74 -5.85
C GLU A 13 -15.75 -14.97 -5.12
N TYR A 14 -15.64 -13.66 -5.35
CA TYR A 14 -14.70 -12.79 -4.62
C TYR A 14 -15.03 -12.71 -3.13
N GLU A 15 -16.32 -12.58 -2.78
CA GLU A 15 -16.77 -12.51 -1.39
C GLU A 15 -16.47 -13.80 -0.61
N ASN A 16 -16.69 -14.95 -1.25
CA ASN A 16 -16.36 -16.26 -0.68
C ASN A 16 -14.84 -16.43 -0.49
N LEU A 17 -14.04 -16.07 -1.49
CA LEU A 17 -12.58 -16.08 -1.37
C LEU A 17 -12.08 -15.16 -0.25
N PHE A 18 -12.71 -14.00 -0.08
CA PHE A 18 -12.36 -13.08 1.00
C PHE A 18 -12.73 -13.62 2.38
N ALA A 19 -13.87 -14.30 2.49
CA ALA A 19 -14.28 -14.98 3.72
C ALA A 19 -13.31 -16.12 4.09
N ASP A 20 -12.89 -16.91 3.09
CA ASP A 20 -11.90 -17.98 3.27
C ASP A 20 -10.55 -17.40 3.68
N LEU A 21 -10.08 -16.33 3.03
CA LEU A 21 -8.82 -15.64 3.38
C LEU A 21 -8.83 -15.07 4.80
N LYS A 22 -9.99 -14.60 5.26
CA LYS A 22 -10.18 -14.07 6.62
C LYS A 22 -10.18 -15.17 7.68
N SER A 23 -10.44 -16.42 7.30
CA SER A 23 -10.42 -17.59 8.18
C SER A 23 -9.00 -18.13 8.45
N LEU A 24 -7.99 -17.69 7.69
CA LEU A 24 -6.60 -18.08 7.96
C LEU A 24 -6.10 -17.47 9.27
N GLU A 25 -5.29 -18.24 9.99
CA GLU A 25 -4.64 -17.76 11.20
C GLU A 25 -3.76 -16.55 10.90
N PRO A 26 -3.84 -15.48 11.70
CA PRO A 26 -3.05 -14.29 11.49
C PRO A 26 -1.58 -14.61 11.74
N VAL A 27 -0.79 -14.68 10.66
CA VAL A 27 0.66 -14.81 10.75
C VAL A 27 1.22 -13.49 11.27
N LYS A 28 2.11 -13.57 12.27
CA LYS A 28 2.74 -12.39 12.86
C LYS A 28 3.61 -11.71 11.80
N CYS A 29 3.19 -10.53 11.34
CA CYS A 29 3.99 -9.73 10.42
C CYS A 29 5.31 -9.31 11.07
N PRO A 30 6.44 -9.30 10.34
CA PRO A 30 7.70 -8.79 10.84
C PRO A 30 7.57 -7.32 11.24
N ASP A 31 8.23 -6.96 12.35
CA ASP A 31 8.05 -5.66 13.00
C ASP A 31 8.38 -4.48 12.06
N GLU A 32 9.34 -4.66 11.15
CA GLU A 32 9.74 -3.68 10.12
C GLU A 32 8.57 -3.28 9.19
N VAL A 33 7.74 -4.25 8.80
CA VAL A 33 6.58 -4.00 7.92
C VAL A 33 5.47 -3.32 8.71
N THR A 34 5.24 -3.72 9.96
CA THR A 34 4.23 -3.06 10.80
C THR A 34 4.61 -1.61 11.12
N GLN A 35 5.90 -1.33 11.33
CA GLN A 35 6.41 0.02 11.57
C GLN A 35 6.25 0.91 10.34
N SER A 36 6.64 0.44 9.15
CA SER A 36 6.49 1.20 7.90
C SER A 36 5.02 1.50 7.55
N VAL A 37 4.12 0.53 7.74
CA VAL A 37 2.67 0.75 7.55
C VAL A 37 2.13 1.74 8.58
N ASN A 38 2.50 1.61 9.85
CA ASN A 38 2.09 2.55 10.91
C ASN A 38 2.64 3.95 10.68
N GLU A 39 3.84 4.09 10.11
CA GLU A 39 4.41 5.39 9.74
C GLU A 39 3.62 6.03 8.59
N ILE A 40 3.29 5.28 7.53
CA ILE A 40 2.50 5.78 6.39
C ILE A 40 1.08 6.15 6.82
N VAL A 41 0.41 5.29 7.58
CA VAL A 41 -0.94 5.53 8.11
C VAL A 41 -0.92 6.66 9.14
N GLY A 42 0.09 6.70 10.01
CA GLY A 42 0.30 7.75 11.01
C GLY A 42 0.59 9.12 10.38
N ILE A 43 1.32 9.16 9.27
CA ILE A 43 1.54 10.38 8.48
C ILE A 43 0.23 10.83 7.81
N GLN A 44 -0.58 9.92 7.29
CA GLN A 44 -1.91 10.26 6.74
C GLN A 44 -2.87 10.76 7.82
N GLN A 45 -2.88 10.13 9.00
CA GLN A 45 -3.67 10.60 10.15
C GLN A 45 -3.16 11.94 10.69
N ARG A 46 -1.85 12.19 10.76
CA ARG A 46 -1.30 13.51 11.11
C ARG A 46 -1.64 14.59 10.08
N LYS A 47 -1.70 14.25 8.79
CA LYS A 47 -2.17 15.16 7.72
C LYS A 47 -3.66 15.45 7.85
N ARG A 48 -4.49 14.47 8.24
CA ARG A 48 -5.94 14.65 8.50
C ARG A 48 -6.26 15.29 9.85
N ALA A 49 -5.41 15.13 10.86
CA ALA A 49 -5.62 15.68 12.21
C ALA A 49 -5.39 17.20 12.29
N LYS A 50 -4.77 17.80 11.26
CA LYS A 50 -4.55 19.26 11.21
C LYS A 50 -5.80 20.09 10.92
N THR A 51 -6.96 19.51 10.64
CA THR A 51 -8.21 20.25 10.43
C THR A 51 -9.09 20.39 11.68
N LYS A 52 -8.68 19.89 12.85
CA LYS A 52 -9.42 20.08 14.13
C LYS A 52 -9.10 21.37 14.89
N PHE A 53 -8.32 22.29 14.34
CA PHE A 53 -8.07 23.59 15.00
C PHE A 53 -9.29 24.54 14.96
N PHE A 54 -10.29 24.26 14.10
CA PHE A 54 -11.52 25.07 14.06
C PHE A 54 -12.51 24.80 15.21
N SER A 55 -12.28 23.78 16.06
CA SER A 55 -13.14 23.55 17.24
C SER A 55 -12.68 24.28 18.50
N LEU A 56 -11.55 25.00 18.45
CA LEU A 56 -11.02 25.79 19.58
C LEU A 56 -11.47 27.26 19.56
N PHE A 57 -12.13 27.71 18.50
CA PHE A 57 -12.78 29.01 18.49
C PHE A 57 -14.27 28.80 18.79
N PRO A 58 -14.74 29.02 20.03
CA PRO A 58 -16.17 29.05 20.28
C PRO A 58 -16.77 30.13 19.38
N PHE A 59 -17.76 29.75 18.57
CA PHE A 59 -18.47 30.63 17.64
C PHE A 59 -19.12 31.83 18.38
N GLU A 60 -19.29 31.72 19.70
CA GLU A 60 -19.71 32.79 20.61
C GLU A 60 -18.71 33.96 20.70
N PHE A 61 -17.43 33.73 20.39
CA PHE A 61 -16.43 34.80 20.30
C PHE A 61 -16.59 35.63 19.01
N LEU A 62 -17.46 35.27 18.06
CA LEU A 62 -17.65 36.04 16.82
C LEU A 62 -18.84 37.01 16.89
N VAL A 63 -19.72 36.86 17.89
CA VAL A 63 -20.99 37.62 17.97
C VAL A 63 -20.85 38.87 18.86
N GLY A 64 -19.73 39.05 19.57
CA GLY A 64 -19.53 40.14 20.55
C GLY A 64 -18.45 41.18 20.23
N PHE A 65 -17.89 41.24 19.01
CA PHE A 65 -16.69 42.04 18.75
C PHE A 65 -16.97 43.38 18.06
N HIS A 66 -16.66 44.47 18.77
CA HIS A 66 -16.54 45.83 18.22
C HIS A 66 -15.71 45.84 16.91
N PRO A 67 -16.11 46.63 15.90
CA PRO A 67 -15.52 46.61 14.54
C PRO A 67 -14.00 46.90 14.51
N LEU A 68 -13.49 47.64 15.49
CA LEU A 68 -12.05 47.93 15.62
C LEU A 68 -11.18 46.71 15.91
N ARG A 69 -11.71 45.69 16.60
CA ARG A 69 -10.94 44.46 16.90
C ARG A 69 -10.91 43.49 15.72
N LEU A 70 -11.97 43.48 14.90
CA LEU A 70 -12.02 42.69 13.66
C LEU A 70 -10.99 43.16 12.63
N ALA A 71 -10.79 44.48 12.52
CA ALA A 71 -9.77 45.06 11.65
C ALA A 71 -8.35 44.62 12.06
N GLY A 72 -8.05 44.59 13.37
CA GLY A 72 -6.75 44.14 13.86
C GLY A 72 -6.46 42.66 13.57
N VAL A 73 -7.45 41.78 13.77
CA VAL A 73 -7.30 40.34 13.50
C VAL A 73 -7.13 40.09 11.99
N ALA A 74 -7.86 40.80 11.14
CA ALA A 74 -7.74 40.67 9.69
C ALA A 74 -6.34 41.04 9.18
N VAL A 75 -5.76 42.13 9.68
CA VAL A 75 -4.41 42.57 9.29
C VAL A 75 -3.36 41.54 9.70
N VAL A 76 -3.45 40.98 10.91
CA VAL A 76 -2.51 39.95 11.39
C VAL A 76 -2.63 38.66 10.59
N ALA A 77 -3.84 38.23 10.25
CA ALA A 77 -4.07 37.04 9.45
C ALA A 77 -3.50 37.17 8.03
N ILE A 78 -3.67 38.33 7.39
CA ILE A 78 -3.08 38.62 6.08
C ILE A 78 -1.55 38.58 6.15
N PHE A 79 -0.96 39.19 7.19
CA PHE A 79 0.49 39.23 7.36
C PHE A 79 1.10 37.84 7.52
N ILE A 80 0.47 36.98 8.32
CA ILE A 80 0.87 35.57 8.47
C ILE A 80 0.71 34.81 7.15
N GLY A 81 -0.39 35.04 6.43
CA GLY A 81 -0.64 34.45 5.12
C GLY A 81 0.46 34.77 4.10
N VAL A 82 0.91 36.03 4.03
CA VAL A 82 1.99 36.48 3.14
C VAL A 82 3.32 35.83 3.50
N ILE A 83 3.67 35.75 4.79
CA ILE A 83 4.91 35.11 5.24
C ILE A 83 4.92 33.62 4.89
N LEU A 84 3.82 32.91 5.14
CA LEU A 84 3.71 31.49 4.80
C LEU A 84 3.75 31.29 3.28
N PHE A 85 3.03 32.11 2.50
CA PHE A 85 3.04 32.01 1.04
C PHE A 85 4.43 32.25 0.44
N SER A 86 5.18 33.22 0.98
CA SER A 86 6.55 33.52 0.55
C SER A 86 7.53 32.37 0.80
N GLN A 87 7.36 31.62 1.90
CA GLN A 87 8.18 30.44 2.21
C GLN A 87 7.88 29.27 1.25
N PHE A 88 6.61 29.05 0.91
CA PHE A 88 6.21 27.92 0.06
C PHE A 88 6.50 28.10 -1.45
N HIS A 89 6.62 29.33 -1.94
CA HIS A 89 6.87 29.59 -3.37
C HIS A 89 8.34 29.37 -3.80
N LYS A 90 9.27 29.12 -2.87
CA LYS A 90 10.71 28.95 -3.15
C LYS A 90 11.14 27.52 -3.52
N SER A 91 10.23 26.55 -3.59
CA SER A 91 10.59 25.11 -3.58
C SER A 91 10.18 24.30 -4.80
N THR A 92 9.86 24.91 -5.93
CA THR A 92 9.84 24.16 -7.20
C THR A 92 11.24 24.18 -7.80
N PRO A 93 12.03 23.09 -7.73
CA PRO A 93 13.22 22.98 -8.56
C PRO A 93 12.75 23.06 -10.02
N GLU A 94 13.30 24.00 -10.77
CA GLU A 94 13.05 24.09 -12.21
C GLU A 94 13.55 22.80 -12.84
N LEU A 95 12.62 21.99 -13.36
CA LEU A 95 12.87 20.70 -13.99
C LEU A 95 13.49 20.94 -15.38
N ASN A 96 14.72 21.40 -15.42
CA ASN A 96 15.45 21.64 -16.67
C ASN A 96 16.93 21.28 -16.54
N GLU A 97 17.23 20.14 -15.92
CA GLU A 97 18.55 19.51 -16.01
C GLU A 97 18.61 18.72 -17.31
N LYS A 98 19.32 19.27 -18.30
CA LYS A 98 19.80 18.48 -19.43
C LYS A 98 20.76 17.44 -18.88
N TYR A 99 20.34 16.18 -18.85
CA TYR A 99 21.18 15.05 -18.48
C TYR A 99 22.50 15.09 -19.25
N THR A 100 23.61 14.96 -18.53
CA THR A 100 24.93 14.87 -19.14
C THR A 100 25.17 13.44 -19.64
N GLN A 101 26.07 13.25 -20.60
CA GLN A 101 26.43 11.90 -21.07
C GLN A 101 26.98 11.03 -19.93
N GLU A 102 27.63 11.64 -18.94
CA GLU A 102 28.14 10.96 -17.75
C GLU A 102 26.99 10.40 -16.89
N ASP A 103 25.87 11.12 -16.76
CA ASP A 103 24.69 10.65 -16.04
C ASP A 103 24.02 9.46 -16.76
N ILE A 104 24.05 9.47 -18.10
CA ILE A 104 23.50 8.39 -18.93
C ILE A 104 24.36 7.13 -18.79
N GLU A 105 25.69 7.25 -18.81
CA GLU A 105 26.60 6.12 -18.61
C GLU A 105 26.46 5.52 -17.21
N ARG A 106 26.37 6.36 -16.16
CA ARG A 106 26.14 5.88 -14.79
C ARG A 106 24.79 5.16 -14.65
N ALA A 107 23.73 5.67 -15.29
CA ALA A 107 22.44 5.00 -15.29
C ALA A 107 22.49 3.64 -16.00
N ALA A 108 23.22 3.55 -17.13
CA ALA A 108 23.38 2.30 -17.87
C ALA A 108 24.12 1.23 -17.03
N ASP A 109 25.17 1.62 -16.30
CA ASP A 109 25.90 0.72 -15.41
C ASP A 109 25.02 0.22 -14.25
N GLN A 110 24.22 1.10 -13.66
CA GLN A 110 23.26 0.71 -12.61
C GLN A 110 22.23 -0.28 -13.13
N VAL A 111 21.69 -0.06 -14.33
CA VAL A 111 20.74 -0.98 -14.96
C VAL A 111 21.39 -2.34 -15.23
N LYS A 112 22.64 -2.36 -15.70
CA LYS A 112 23.38 -3.60 -15.95
C LYS A 112 23.59 -4.40 -14.67
N LEU A 113 23.98 -3.75 -13.58
CA LEU A 113 24.16 -4.39 -12.28
C LEU A 113 22.83 -4.94 -11.74
N ALA A 114 21.75 -4.15 -11.84
CA ALA A 114 20.43 -4.59 -11.44
C ALA A 114 19.97 -5.82 -12.24
N LEU A 115 20.21 -5.83 -13.55
CA LEU A 115 19.83 -6.94 -14.42
C LEU A 115 20.61 -8.23 -14.10
N VAL A 116 21.91 -8.11 -13.81
CA VAL A 116 22.73 -9.25 -13.36
C VAL A 116 22.21 -9.80 -12.03
N TYR A 117 21.87 -8.93 -11.07
CA TYR A 117 21.34 -9.35 -9.78
C TYR A 117 19.98 -10.04 -9.92
N VAL A 118 19.06 -9.47 -10.69
CA VAL A 118 17.75 -10.08 -10.95
C VAL A 118 17.91 -11.44 -11.62
N ASN A 119 18.81 -11.58 -12.60
CA ASN A 119 19.04 -12.87 -13.24
C ASN A 119 19.57 -13.92 -12.25
N ALA A 120 20.52 -13.55 -11.38
CA ALA A 120 21.05 -14.44 -10.35
C ALA A 120 19.95 -14.89 -9.36
N VAL A 121 19.13 -13.96 -8.88
CA VAL A 121 18.00 -14.26 -7.98
C VAL A 121 16.97 -15.16 -8.68
N THR A 122 16.66 -14.88 -9.95
CA THR A 122 15.69 -15.67 -10.72
C THR A 122 16.18 -17.08 -10.95
N ALA A 123 17.47 -17.26 -11.27
CA ALA A 123 18.07 -18.58 -11.43
C ALA A 123 18.01 -19.40 -10.12
N GLN A 124 18.34 -18.76 -8.99
CA GLN A 124 18.26 -19.40 -7.68
C GLN A 124 16.81 -19.75 -7.29
N ALA A 125 15.86 -18.86 -7.58
CA ALA A 125 14.44 -19.10 -7.36
C ALA A 125 13.93 -20.27 -8.21
N SER A 126 14.35 -20.37 -9.48
CA SER A 126 14.00 -21.48 -10.37
C SER A 126 14.50 -22.83 -9.82
N GLU A 127 15.73 -22.86 -9.30
CA GLU A 127 16.29 -24.08 -8.71
C GLU A 127 15.52 -24.52 -7.46
N ILE A 128 15.17 -23.58 -6.58
CA ILE A 128 14.36 -23.86 -5.38
C ILE A 128 12.96 -24.35 -5.77
N LEU A 129 12.36 -23.72 -6.77
CA LEU A 129 11.03 -24.08 -7.26
C LEU A 129 11.01 -25.52 -7.80
N GLU A 130 11.98 -25.89 -8.64
CA GLU A 130 12.06 -27.22 -9.25
C GLU A 130 12.42 -28.31 -8.25
N LYS A 131 13.34 -28.04 -7.32
CA LYS A 131 13.87 -29.09 -6.42
C LYS A 131 13.08 -29.26 -5.14
N GLN A 132 12.46 -28.20 -4.62
CA GLN A 132 11.80 -28.23 -3.30
C GLN A 132 10.30 -28.06 -3.43
N VAL A 133 9.84 -26.98 -4.08
CA VAL A 133 8.41 -26.62 -4.06
C VAL A 133 7.57 -27.56 -4.92
N ILE A 134 7.97 -27.82 -6.17
CA ILE A 134 7.18 -28.69 -7.05
C ILE A 134 7.10 -30.13 -6.50
N PRO A 135 8.20 -30.79 -6.08
CA PRO A 135 8.13 -32.18 -5.62
C PRO A 135 7.44 -32.33 -4.25
N GLU A 136 7.81 -31.50 -3.27
CA GLU A 136 7.35 -31.67 -1.88
C GLU A 136 6.02 -30.97 -1.62
N ASP A 137 5.81 -29.77 -2.14
CA ASP A 137 4.63 -28.95 -1.82
C ASP A 137 3.49 -29.09 -2.83
N VAL A 138 3.76 -29.62 -4.03
CA VAL A 138 2.71 -29.83 -5.06
C VAL A 138 2.48 -31.31 -5.34
N ILE A 139 3.50 -32.04 -5.81
CA ILE A 139 3.32 -33.42 -6.29
C ILE A 139 2.95 -34.37 -5.13
N LYS A 140 3.61 -34.25 -3.99
CA LYS A 140 3.38 -35.13 -2.83
C LYS A 140 1.97 -34.98 -2.22
N PRO A 141 1.47 -33.77 -1.91
CA PRO A 141 0.09 -33.63 -1.44
C PRO A 141 -0.91 -34.01 -2.52
N MET A 142 -0.67 -33.71 -3.80
CA MET A 142 -1.56 -34.12 -4.88
C MET A 142 -1.69 -35.64 -4.99
N LYS A 143 -0.58 -36.38 -4.89
CA LYS A 143 -0.59 -37.85 -4.83
C LYS A 143 -1.33 -38.37 -3.60
N SER A 144 -1.15 -37.73 -2.45
CA SER A 144 -1.85 -38.09 -1.21
C SER A 144 -3.36 -37.88 -1.34
N SER A 145 -3.79 -36.71 -1.82
CA SER A 145 -5.19 -36.37 -2.06
C SER A 145 -5.85 -37.31 -3.08
N LEU A 146 -5.14 -37.64 -4.16
CA LEU A 146 -5.63 -38.54 -5.20
C LEU A 146 -5.78 -39.98 -4.67
N LYS A 147 -4.81 -40.44 -3.86
CA LYS A 147 -4.92 -41.74 -3.17
C LYS A 147 -6.09 -41.76 -2.20
N GLN A 148 -6.30 -40.69 -1.43
CA GLN A 148 -7.37 -40.61 -0.43
C GLN A 148 -8.76 -40.54 -1.08
N ALA A 149 -8.89 -39.83 -2.20
CA ALA A 149 -10.13 -39.77 -2.99
C ALA A 149 -10.47 -41.10 -3.67
N LEU A 150 -9.45 -41.87 -4.09
CA LEU A 150 -9.64 -43.17 -4.75
C LEU A 150 -9.69 -44.35 -3.79
N GLN A 151 -9.24 -44.19 -2.54
CA GLN A 151 -9.26 -45.24 -1.53
C GLN A 151 -10.65 -45.89 -1.32
N PRO A 152 -11.76 -45.13 -1.18
CA PRO A 152 -13.08 -45.74 -1.01
C PRO A 152 -13.57 -46.50 -2.26
N LEU A 153 -13.11 -46.12 -3.45
CA LEU A 153 -13.37 -46.82 -4.71
C LEU A 153 -12.52 -48.11 -4.84
N LEU A 154 -11.27 -48.08 -4.37
CA LEU A 154 -10.33 -49.19 -4.43
C LEU A 154 -10.59 -50.25 -3.32
N ASP A 155 -11.08 -49.83 -2.16
CA ASP A 155 -11.47 -50.72 -1.06
C ASP A 155 -12.87 -51.36 -1.25
N GLY A 156 -13.42 -51.26 -2.47
CA GLY A 156 -14.63 -51.97 -2.87
C GLY A 156 -15.92 -51.39 -2.28
N GLY A 157 -15.96 -50.09 -1.97
CA GLY A 157 -17.19 -49.43 -1.52
C GLY A 157 -17.65 -49.86 -0.13
N LYS A 158 -16.73 -50.08 0.81
CA LYS A 158 -17.06 -50.15 2.23
C LYS A 158 -17.21 -48.73 2.77
N SER A 159 -18.41 -48.19 2.66
CA SER A 159 -18.88 -47.02 3.42
C SER A 159 -20.08 -47.44 4.24
#